data_AF-A0A7J8MAC6-F1
#
_entry.id   AF-A0A7J8MAC6-F1
#
_cell.length_a   1.000
_cell.length_b   1.000
_cell.length_c   1.000
_cell.angle_alpha   90.00
_cell.angle_beta   90.00
_cell.angle_gamma   90.00
#
_symmetry.space_group_name_H-M   'P 1'
#
loop_
_entity.id
_entity.type
_entity.pdbx_description
1 polymer ?
#
loop_
_entity_poly.entity_id
_entity_poly.type
_entity_poly.pdbx_seq_one_letter_code
_entity_poly.pdbx_strand_id
1 'polypeptide(L)'
;GLWETVEEKQVEETKKLWETTFDEPYEKAGGGIAVGMEKVVLPNPPIYWEVSDVDVNTTKYKSMIPRFLLEACVFVRLNDRRKATNVDNKHKFLRLRMLRCHRELKLEKPITDFSCDSWRKAWHLYCEFGTKGLMVELRCRGGSSLSFKGSKLVKSMVFCWNDLVRAPCITLRRDVEEMRVVASITSPVQAPYLLKCVPDRVTDDSGAMVSDVILKLNNYRPQKGRWLSRTVLDHAGRECFVVRMRVGGGFWRRGAETPCGVNWEERIIEIREGSWSYVAGSIGKAPEKVVGTATPKEPPQQWKAAWLFSTGDEFLINWGSSTSSSDLTFCLKTQQSSDSSIMLLRGRKLQYHEETKSKVAEADDGFVT
;
A
#
# COMPACT_ATOMS: atom_id res chain seq x y z
N GLY A 1 -28.30 16.10 11.68
CA GLY A 1 -28.57 17.48 11.22
C GLY A 1 -28.89 17.40 9.75
N LEU A 2 -30.01 18.00 9.34
CA LEU A 2 -30.41 18.13 7.95
C LEU A 2 -29.33 18.99 7.25
N TRP A 3 -28.52 18.39 6.39
CA TRP A 3 -27.54 19.14 5.60
C TRP A 3 -28.34 20.00 4.62
N GLU A 4 -28.37 21.32 4.83
CA GLU A 4 -28.96 22.24 3.87
C GLU A 4 -28.23 22.10 2.54
N THR A 5 -28.96 21.69 1.51
CA THR A 5 -28.45 21.59 0.14
C THR A 5 -28.23 23.00 -0.38
N VAL A 6 -26.97 23.47 -0.34
CA VAL A 6 -26.60 24.79 -0.85
C VAL A 6 -26.72 24.80 -2.38
N GLU A 7 -27.33 25.85 -2.94
CA GLU A 7 -27.45 26.00 -4.39
C GLU A 7 -26.06 26.17 -5.04
N GLU A 8 -25.83 25.50 -6.18
CA GLU A 8 -24.54 25.52 -6.88
C GLU A 8 -24.08 26.94 -7.25
N LYS A 9 -25.04 27.81 -7.59
CA LYS A 9 -24.78 29.22 -7.89
C LYS A 9 -24.21 29.98 -6.70
N GLN A 10 -24.74 29.74 -5.50
CA GLN A 10 -24.26 30.39 -4.27
C GLN A 10 -22.84 29.94 -3.93
N VAL A 11 -22.51 28.66 -4.15
CA VAL A 11 -21.16 28.15 -3.93
C VAL A 11 -20.17 28.78 -4.91
N GLU A 12 -20.53 28.88 -6.20
CA GLU A 12 -19.65 29.49 -7.20
C GLU A 12 -19.44 31.00 -6.96
N GLU A 13 -20.49 31.72 -6.54
CA GLU A 13 -20.38 33.13 -6.14
C GLU A 13 -19.48 33.31 -4.91
N THR A 14 -19.64 32.46 -3.90
CA THR A 14 -18.80 32.46 -2.69
C THR A 14 -17.35 32.16 -3.04
N LYS A 15 -17.11 31.16 -3.89
CA LYS A 15 -15.78 30.80 -4.37
C LYS A 15 -15.11 31.96 -5.10
N LYS A 16 -15.83 32.62 -6.02
CA LYS A 16 -15.32 33.81 -6.72
C LYS A 16 -15.00 34.95 -5.77
N LEU A 17 -15.88 35.24 -4.81
CA LEU A 17 -15.66 36.28 -3.81
C LEU A 17 -14.41 35.98 -2.97
N TRP A 18 -14.26 34.73 -2.51
CA TRP A 18 -13.10 34.29 -1.75
C TRP A 18 -11.80 34.39 -2.55
N GLU A 19 -11.77 33.85 -3.77
CA GLU A 19 -10.59 33.89 -4.63
C GLU A 19 -10.19 35.34 -4.99
N THR A 20 -11.18 36.24 -5.11
CA THR A 20 -10.93 37.68 -5.35
C THR A 20 -10.38 38.37 -4.11
N THR A 21 -10.86 38.00 -2.92
CA THR A 21 -10.50 38.66 -1.65
C THR A 21 -9.15 38.19 -1.12
N PHE A 22 -8.90 36.87 -1.16
CA PHE A 22 -7.75 36.25 -0.50
C PHE A 22 -6.69 35.72 -1.46
N ASP A 23 -6.98 35.64 -2.77
CA ASP A 23 -6.11 35.00 -3.77
C ASP A 23 -5.66 33.58 -3.35
N GLU A 24 -6.56 32.84 -2.71
CA GLU A 24 -6.39 31.45 -2.30
C GLU A 24 -7.55 30.61 -2.84
N PRO A 25 -7.34 29.29 -3.08
CA PRO A 25 -8.46 28.41 -3.37
C PRO A 25 -9.45 28.40 -2.20
N TYR A 26 -10.73 28.48 -2.53
CA TYR A 26 -11.81 28.38 -1.53
C TYR A 26 -11.85 26.99 -0.86
N GLU A 27 -11.72 25.93 -1.67
CA GLU A 27 -11.68 24.56 -1.17
C GLU A 27 -10.31 24.21 -0.58
N LYS A 28 -10.31 23.46 0.53
CA LYS A 28 -9.12 22.88 1.17
C LYS A 28 -9.37 21.40 1.46
N ALA A 29 -8.30 20.64 1.68
CA ALA A 29 -8.41 19.24 2.07
C ALA A 29 -9.27 19.09 3.35
N GLY A 30 -10.14 18.08 3.38
CA GLY A 30 -11.10 17.86 4.47
C GLY A 30 -12.29 18.83 4.52
N GLY A 31 -12.32 19.86 3.66
CA GLY A 31 -13.36 20.89 3.60
C GLY A 31 -14.18 20.87 2.31
N GLY A 32 -14.31 19.72 1.65
CA GLY A 32 -15.09 19.60 0.42
C GLY A 32 -16.57 19.94 0.66
N ILE A 33 -17.12 20.92 -0.08
CA ILE A 33 -18.57 21.17 -0.03
C ILE A 33 -19.28 20.09 -0.84
N ALA A 34 -20.26 19.43 -0.22
CA ALA A 34 -21.21 18.55 -0.88
C ALA A 34 -22.26 19.34 -1.68
N VAL A 35 -21.85 19.98 -2.78
CA VAL A 35 -22.79 20.65 -3.69
C VAL A 35 -23.31 19.63 -4.71
N GLY A 36 -24.64 19.44 -4.77
CA GLY A 36 -25.28 18.68 -5.84
C GLY A 36 -24.97 17.17 -5.90
N MET A 37 -24.62 16.55 -4.77
CA MET A 37 -24.17 15.14 -4.69
C MET A 37 -25.28 14.07 -4.83
N GLU A 38 -26.44 14.38 -5.42
CA GLU A 38 -27.44 13.35 -5.79
C GLU A 38 -27.20 12.73 -7.18
N LYS A 39 -26.42 13.37 -8.07
CA LYS A 39 -26.23 12.88 -9.46
C LYS A 39 -24.82 12.51 -9.87
N VAL A 40 -23.82 12.86 -9.05
CA VAL A 40 -22.47 12.34 -9.22
C VAL A 40 -22.16 11.64 -7.91
N VAL A 41 -22.21 10.30 -7.95
CA VAL A 41 -21.58 9.46 -6.95
C VAL A 41 -20.13 9.96 -6.86
N LEU A 42 -19.81 10.82 -5.88
CA LEU A 42 -18.44 10.80 -5.41
C LEU A 42 -18.24 9.34 -5.05
N PRO A 43 -17.17 8.69 -5.55
CA PRO A 43 -16.80 7.44 -4.95
C PRO A 43 -16.73 7.78 -3.46
N ASN A 44 -17.62 7.17 -2.65
CA ASN A 44 -17.43 7.09 -1.21
C ASN A 44 -15.94 6.91 -1.02
N PRO A 45 -15.27 7.70 -0.14
CA PRO A 45 -13.83 7.56 0.05
C PRO A 45 -13.58 6.06 0.04
N PRO A 46 -12.78 5.53 -0.91
CA PRO A 46 -12.87 4.13 -1.33
C PRO A 46 -12.64 3.15 -0.16
N ILE A 47 -12.20 3.70 0.96
CA ILE A 47 -12.09 3.08 2.25
C ILE A 47 -12.70 4.06 3.27
N TYR A 48 -13.80 3.65 3.91
CA TYR A 48 -14.27 4.28 5.14
C TYR A 48 -13.20 4.03 6.21
N TRP A 49 -12.59 5.10 6.71
CA TRP A 49 -11.56 5.00 7.74
C TRP A 49 -12.24 4.96 9.10
N GLU A 50 -12.36 3.79 9.71
CA GLU A 50 -12.65 3.72 11.14
C GLU A 50 -11.48 4.35 11.88
N VAL A 51 -11.71 5.54 12.43
CA VAL A 51 -10.74 6.26 13.24
C VAL A 51 -10.80 5.68 14.65
N SER A 52 -9.71 5.07 15.10
CA SER A 52 -9.51 4.72 16.50
C SER A 52 -8.54 5.71 17.11
N ASP A 53 -8.90 6.31 18.23
CA ASP A 53 -8.05 7.26 18.96
C ASP A 53 -6.84 6.58 19.64
N VAL A 54 -6.82 5.25 19.73
CA VAL A 54 -5.79 4.48 20.43
C VAL A 54 -5.23 3.36 19.57
N ASP A 55 -3.93 3.42 19.27
CA ASP A 55 -3.22 2.31 18.62
C ASP A 55 -2.92 1.17 19.60
N VAL A 56 -3.87 0.23 19.73
CA VAL A 56 -3.70 -0.98 20.55
C VAL A 56 -2.57 -1.89 20.10
N ASN A 57 -2.09 -1.76 18.87
CA ASN A 57 -1.06 -2.64 18.33
C ASN A 57 0.35 -2.19 18.72
N THR A 58 0.61 -0.89 18.85
CA THR A 58 1.95 -0.38 19.22
C THR A 58 2.39 -0.80 20.61
N THR A 59 1.45 -0.92 21.54
CA THR A 59 1.73 -1.38 22.90
C THR A 59 2.01 -2.88 22.94
N LYS A 60 1.35 -3.66 22.06
CA LYS A 60 1.46 -5.12 22.00
C LYS A 60 2.63 -5.61 21.16
N TYR A 61 2.89 -4.99 20.01
CA TYR A 61 3.86 -5.42 19.01
C TYR A 61 4.85 -4.30 18.69
N LYS A 62 6.08 -4.44 19.16
CA LYS A 62 7.14 -3.43 18.97
C LYS A 62 7.67 -3.43 17.53
N SER A 63 7.49 -4.53 16.81
CA SER A 63 7.94 -4.65 15.42
C SER A 63 7.06 -3.86 14.43
N MET A 64 5.84 -3.49 14.81
CA MET A 64 4.91 -2.76 13.95
C MET A 64 5.13 -1.25 14.07
N ILE A 65 5.03 -0.53 12.94
CA ILE A 65 4.96 0.94 12.93
C ILE A 65 3.56 1.40 12.51
N PRO A 66 2.97 2.36 13.24
CA PRO A 66 1.71 2.97 12.87
C PRO A 66 1.76 3.57 11.48
N ARG A 67 0.69 3.33 10.74
CA ARG A 67 0.47 3.92 9.42
C ARG A 67 -0.36 5.18 9.59
N PHE A 68 0.07 6.28 8.97
CA PHE A 68 -0.69 7.53 8.97
C PHE A 68 -1.03 7.93 7.54
N LEU A 69 -2.29 8.28 7.31
CA LEU A 69 -2.81 8.79 6.05
C LEU A 69 -3.24 10.24 6.20
N LEU A 70 -3.15 10.98 5.11
CA LEU A 70 -3.70 12.33 4.99
C LEU A 70 -4.37 12.47 3.63
N GLU A 71 -5.37 13.33 3.57
CA GLU A 71 -5.90 13.86 2.33
C GLU A 71 -5.00 15.02 1.89
N ALA A 72 -4.66 15.09 0.61
CA ALA A 72 -3.90 16.17 0.01
C ALA A 72 -4.62 16.73 -1.22
N CYS A 73 -4.88 18.03 -1.20
CA CYS A 73 -5.40 18.78 -2.33
C CYS A 73 -4.36 19.76 -2.84
N VAL A 74 -4.10 19.74 -4.15
CA VAL A 74 -3.18 20.66 -4.83
C VAL A 74 -3.94 21.48 -5.85
N PHE A 75 -3.87 22.80 -5.72
CA PHE A 75 -4.50 23.78 -6.60
C PHE A 75 -3.44 24.58 -7.35
N VAL A 76 -3.77 24.96 -8.58
CA VAL A 76 -2.89 25.72 -9.45
C VAL A 76 -3.67 26.87 -10.07
N ARG A 77 -3.02 28.04 -10.15
CA ARG A 77 -3.50 29.23 -10.87
C ARG A 77 -2.35 29.81 -11.67
N LEU A 78 -2.57 30.13 -12.95
CA LEU A 78 -1.54 30.77 -13.78
C LEU A 78 -1.37 32.25 -13.41
N ASN A 79 -0.19 32.80 -13.66
CA ASN A 79 0.11 34.20 -13.29
C ASN A 79 -0.22 35.22 -14.36
N ASP A 80 -0.07 34.89 -15.65
CA ASP A 80 -0.14 35.88 -16.73
C ASP A 80 -1.01 35.43 -17.90
N ARG A 81 -1.95 36.29 -18.31
CA ARG A 81 -2.78 36.14 -19.51
C ARG A 81 -1.94 36.15 -20.79
N ARG A 82 -0.85 36.92 -20.83
CA ARG A 82 -0.02 37.12 -22.05
C ARG A 82 0.82 35.88 -22.41
N LYS A 83 1.16 35.04 -21.43
CA LYS A 83 1.88 33.77 -21.65
C LYS A 83 0.95 32.58 -21.92
N ALA A 84 -0.35 32.68 -21.64
CA ALA A 84 -1.32 31.59 -21.77
C ALA A 84 -1.63 31.21 -23.23
N THR A 85 -1.55 32.17 -24.16
CA THR A 85 -1.90 32.04 -25.59
C THR A 85 -0.77 31.54 -26.49
N ASN A 86 0.42 31.28 -25.95
CA ASN A 86 1.59 30.93 -26.76
C ASN A 86 1.61 29.44 -27.15
N VAL A 87 2.04 29.16 -28.39
CA VAL A 87 2.28 27.80 -28.93
C VAL A 87 3.20 26.98 -28.00
N ASP A 88 4.09 27.65 -27.26
CA ASP A 88 4.96 27.08 -26.23
C ASP A 88 4.23 26.34 -25.09
N ASN A 89 2.98 26.69 -24.77
CA ASN A 89 2.25 26.02 -23.69
C ASN A 89 1.74 24.63 -24.08
N LYS A 90 1.57 24.33 -25.37
CA LYS A 90 1.15 22.99 -25.82
C LYS A 90 2.14 21.90 -25.43
N HIS A 91 3.40 22.28 -25.23
CA HIS A 91 4.46 21.35 -24.83
C HIS A 91 4.74 21.38 -23.32
N LYS A 92 4.10 22.28 -22.56
CA LYS A 92 4.26 22.40 -21.11
C LYS A 92 3.25 21.56 -20.36
N PHE A 93 3.71 20.89 -19.32
CA PHE A 93 2.87 20.08 -18.44
C PHE A 93 3.41 20.12 -17.02
N LEU A 94 2.52 19.92 -16.06
CA LEU A 94 2.86 19.70 -14.67
C LEU A 94 2.96 18.21 -14.40
N ARG A 95 3.95 17.83 -13.61
CA ARG A 95 4.14 16.48 -13.12
C ARG A 95 4.17 16.50 -11.59
N LEU A 96 3.26 15.76 -10.98
CA LEU A 96 3.29 15.47 -9.56
C LEU A 96 4.11 14.21 -9.28
N ARG A 97 4.93 14.25 -8.23
CA ARG A 97 5.72 13.12 -7.71
C ARG A 97 5.67 13.08 -6.19
N MET A 98 5.83 11.89 -5.62
CA MET A 98 6.08 11.71 -4.19
C MET A 98 7.57 11.98 -3.88
N LEU A 99 7.87 12.61 -2.74
CA LEU A 99 9.26 12.87 -2.32
C LEU A 99 9.98 11.59 -1.91
N ARG A 100 9.28 10.71 -1.19
CA ARG A 100 9.78 9.42 -0.71
C ARG A 100 8.73 8.34 -0.98
N CYS A 101 9.19 7.10 -1.17
CA CYS A 101 8.38 5.94 -1.55
C CYS A 101 7.63 6.19 -2.88
N HIS A 102 7.23 5.13 -3.58
CA HIS A 102 6.44 5.24 -4.82
C HIS A 102 6.96 6.29 -5.84
N ARG A 103 8.29 6.49 -5.95
CA ARG A 103 8.91 7.56 -6.77
C ARG A 103 8.65 7.41 -8.27
N GLU A 104 8.21 6.23 -8.66
CA GLU A 104 7.79 5.86 -10.00
C GLU A 104 6.39 6.40 -10.33
N LEU A 105 5.54 6.65 -9.33
CA LEU A 105 4.25 7.30 -9.51
C LEU A 105 4.47 8.74 -9.98
N LYS A 106 4.05 9.00 -11.22
CA LYS A 106 4.11 10.30 -11.87
C LYS A 106 2.74 10.60 -12.45
N LEU A 107 2.08 11.63 -11.92
CA LEU A 107 0.79 12.08 -12.45
C LEU A 107 1.02 13.36 -13.26
N GLU A 108 0.62 13.35 -14.51
CA GLU A 108 0.83 14.48 -15.43
C GLU A 108 -0.50 15.18 -15.72
N LYS A 109 -0.47 16.52 -15.76
CA LYS A 109 -1.56 17.35 -16.26
C LYS A 109 -1.02 18.41 -17.22
N PRO A 110 -1.60 18.60 -18.41
CA PRO A 110 -1.16 19.67 -19.31
C PRO A 110 -1.40 21.03 -18.67
N ILE A 111 -0.53 22.02 -18.96
CA ILE A 111 -0.67 23.35 -18.35
C ILE A 111 -1.94 24.07 -18.82
N THR A 112 -2.51 23.65 -19.96
CA THR A 112 -3.73 24.19 -20.55
C THR A 112 -4.99 23.91 -19.75
N ASP A 113 -4.94 22.98 -18.79
CA ASP A 113 -6.06 22.69 -17.89
C ASP A 113 -6.27 23.80 -16.83
N PHE A 114 -5.32 24.74 -16.74
CA PHE A 114 -5.29 25.79 -15.72
C PHE A 114 -5.51 27.16 -16.34
N SER A 115 -6.15 28.07 -15.61
CA SER A 115 -6.40 29.44 -16.03
C SER A 115 -5.71 30.44 -15.10
N CYS A 116 -5.65 31.69 -15.55
CA CYS A 116 -5.24 32.81 -14.70
C CYS A 116 -6.41 33.39 -13.89
N ASP A 117 -7.64 33.12 -14.32
CA ASP A 117 -8.84 33.75 -13.78
C ASP A 117 -9.31 33.10 -12.47
N SER A 118 -9.04 31.80 -12.27
CA SER A 118 -9.46 31.08 -11.07
C SER A 118 -8.50 29.98 -10.64
N TRP A 119 -8.58 29.58 -9.38
CA TRP A 119 -7.86 28.43 -8.86
C TRP A 119 -8.52 27.12 -9.33
N ARG A 120 -7.71 26.20 -9.86
CA ARG A 120 -8.17 24.88 -10.33
C ARG A 120 -7.51 23.77 -9.54
N LYS A 121 -8.30 22.80 -9.08
CA LYS A 121 -7.81 21.61 -8.37
C LYS A 121 -7.08 20.70 -9.36
N ALA A 122 -5.76 20.65 -9.24
CA ALA A 122 -4.92 19.79 -10.07
C ALA A 122 -4.97 18.33 -9.59
N TRP A 123 -4.82 18.10 -8.28
CA TRP A 123 -4.83 16.75 -7.72
C TRP A 123 -5.57 16.71 -6.38
N HIS A 124 -6.24 15.59 -6.14
CA HIS A 124 -6.86 15.21 -4.87
C HIS A 124 -6.45 13.77 -4.58
N LEU A 125 -5.66 13.56 -3.54
CA LEU A 125 -5.01 12.28 -3.24
C LEU A 125 -5.13 11.93 -1.77
N TYR A 126 -5.16 10.64 -1.48
CA TYR A 126 -4.91 10.12 -0.13
C TYR A 126 -3.48 9.59 -0.09
N CYS A 127 -2.66 10.20 0.75
CA CYS A 127 -1.21 9.96 0.80
C CYS A 127 -0.82 9.34 2.14
N GLU A 128 0.16 8.44 2.13
CA GLU A 128 0.84 8.05 3.36
C GLU A 128 1.74 9.17 3.85
N PHE A 129 1.71 9.48 5.14
CA PHE A 129 2.62 10.45 5.75
C PHE A 129 4.10 10.03 5.59
N GLY A 130 4.34 8.72 5.44
CA GLY A 130 5.65 8.15 5.11
C GLY A 130 6.24 8.64 3.79
N THR A 131 5.43 9.15 2.85
CA THR A 131 5.94 9.69 1.57
C THR A 131 6.67 11.03 1.71
N LYS A 132 6.64 11.62 2.91
CA LYS A 132 7.31 12.88 3.31
C LYS A 132 6.89 14.15 2.59
N GLY A 133 6.19 14.06 1.46
CA GLY A 133 5.66 15.22 0.76
C GLY A 133 5.44 14.97 -0.73
N LEU A 134 5.07 16.05 -1.40
CA LEU A 134 4.86 16.11 -2.84
C LEU A 134 5.88 17.05 -3.51
N MET A 135 6.16 16.77 -4.78
CA MET A 135 6.88 17.66 -5.67
C MET A 135 6.03 17.92 -6.91
N VAL A 136 5.79 19.19 -7.22
CA VAL A 136 5.17 19.65 -8.46
C VAL A 136 6.26 20.18 -9.37
N GLU A 137 6.48 19.50 -10.49
CA GLU A 137 7.45 19.86 -11.51
C GLU A 137 6.73 20.49 -12.72
N LEU A 138 7.12 21.70 -13.12
CA LEU A 138 6.79 22.24 -14.44
C LEU A 138 7.81 21.72 -15.45
N ARG A 139 7.34 21.07 -16.51
CA ARG A 139 8.19 20.44 -17.54
C ARG A 139 7.76 20.86 -18.94
N CYS A 140 8.70 20.84 -19.88
CA CYS A 140 8.44 20.98 -21.31
C CYS A 140 8.78 19.66 -22.02
N ARG A 141 7.92 19.19 -22.93
CA ARG A 141 8.24 18.14 -23.90
C ARG A 141 9.10 18.74 -25.02
N GLY A 142 10.14 18.04 -25.45
CA GLY A 142 10.94 18.48 -26.61
C GLY A 142 10.11 18.46 -27.90
N GLY A 143 10.29 19.47 -28.75
CA GLY A 143 9.70 19.55 -30.09
C GLY A 143 10.44 18.63 -31.10
N SER A 144 9.69 18.08 -32.04
CA SER A 144 10.07 17.00 -32.95
C SER A 144 11.27 17.30 -33.87
N SER A 145 12.32 16.49 -33.77
CA SER A 145 13.05 15.87 -34.90
C SER A 145 14.17 14.99 -34.33
N LEU A 146 14.03 13.67 -34.46
CA LEU A 146 15.12 12.69 -34.49
C LEU A 146 16.01 12.36 -33.26
N SER A 147 15.85 12.90 -32.04
CA SER A 147 16.60 12.31 -30.89
C SER A 147 15.98 12.53 -29.51
N PHE A 148 15.78 11.41 -28.81
CA PHE A 148 15.32 11.21 -27.42
C PHE A 148 13.97 11.84 -27.00
N LYS A 149 12.98 10.97 -26.68
CA LYS A 149 11.69 11.29 -26.04
C LYS A 149 11.88 11.78 -24.58
N GLY A 150 12.63 12.87 -24.40
CA GLY A 150 12.88 13.50 -23.11
C GLY A 150 11.90 14.64 -22.83
N SER A 151 11.63 14.89 -21.55
CA SER A 151 11.03 16.14 -21.08
C SER A 151 12.07 16.90 -20.27
N LYS A 152 12.18 18.22 -20.46
CA LYS A 152 13.07 19.08 -19.69
C LYS A 152 12.34 19.62 -18.46
N LEU A 153 12.99 19.58 -17.30
CA LEU A 153 12.49 20.25 -16.10
C LEU A 153 12.70 21.76 -16.26
N VAL A 154 11.65 22.55 -16.03
CA VAL A 154 11.70 24.02 -16.05
C VAL A 154 11.83 24.53 -14.62
N LYS A 155 10.90 24.14 -13.75
CA LYS A 155 10.86 24.51 -12.33
C LYS A 155 10.31 23.36 -11.49
N SER A 156 10.65 23.34 -10.21
CA SER A 156 10.07 22.41 -9.23
C SER A 156 9.67 23.15 -7.96
N MET A 157 8.58 22.71 -7.35
CA MET A 157 8.06 23.19 -6.08
C MET A 157 7.88 22.00 -5.16
N VAL A 158 8.40 22.09 -3.95
CA VAL A 158 8.37 21.01 -2.95
C VAL A 158 7.44 21.40 -1.80
N PHE A 159 6.59 20.44 -1.43
CA PHE A 159 5.64 20.55 -0.33
C PHE A 159 5.88 19.38 0.64
N CYS A 160 6.65 19.65 1.69
CA CYS A 160 6.90 18.65 2.73
C CYS A 160 5.71 18.55 3.68
N TRP A 161 5.33 17.33 4.08
CA TRP A 161 4.23 17.13 5.03
C TRP A 161 4.49 17.81 6.37
N ASN A 162 5.72 17.74 6.88
CA ASN A 162 6.08 18.38 8.14
C ASN A 162 5.93 19.92 8.10
N ASP A 163 6.17 20.54 6.94
CA ASP A 163 6.02 21.99 6.80
C ASP A 163 4.54 22.37 6.71
N LEU A 164 3.74 21.58 5.99
CA LEU A 164 2.29 21.75 5.91
C LEU A 164 1.63 21.58 7.29
N VAL A 165 1.98 20.55 8.06
CA VAL A 165 1.45 20.32 9.41
C VAL A 165 1.73 21.49 10.35
N ARG A 166 2.85 22.18 10.17
CA ARG A 166 3.20 23.38 10.96
C ARG A 166 2.64 24.68 10.40
N ALA A 167 2.13 24.67 9.17
CA ALA A 167 1.64 25.87 8.52
C ALA A 167 0.25 26.26 9.07
N PRO A 168 -0.07 27.56 9.13
CA PRO A 168 -1.42 28.01 9.40
C PRO A 168 -2.42 27.37 8.43
N CYS A 169 -3.56 26.90 8.95
CA CYS A 169 -4.60 26.23 8.17
C CYS A 169 -4.11 25.02 7.36
N ILE A 170 -2.98 24.42 7.75
CA ILE A 170 -2.36 23.25 7.12
C ILE A 170 -2.19 23.40 5.59
N THR A 171 -1.87 24.63 5.17
CA THR A 171 -1.82 25.04 3.76
C THR A 171 -0.49 25.74 3.47
N LEU A 172 0.12 25.44 2.33
CA LEU A 172 1.32 26.13 1.86
C LEU A 172 1.13 26.61 0.42
N ARG A 173 1.55 27.84 0.19
CA ARG A 173 1.62 28.47 -1.12
C ARG A 173 3.06 28.53 -1.62
N ARG A 174 3.24 28.30 -2.91
CA ARG A 174 4.51 28.43 -3.64
C ARG A 174 4.24 29.12 -4.96
N ASP A 175 5.02 30.16 -5.23
CA ASP A 175 4.85 31.00 -6.40
C ASP A 175 6.10 30.86 -7.28
N VAL A 176 5.88 30.64 -8.57
CA VAL A 176 6.92 30.69 -9.62
C VAL A 176 6.47 31.69 -10.68
N GLU A 177 7.35 32.08 -11.61
CA GLU A 177 7.02 33.12 -12.60
C GLU A 177 5.77 32.77 -13.43
N GLU A 178 5.60 31.50 -13.81
CA GLU A 178 4.50 31.04 -14.66
C GLU A 178 3.18 30.82 -13.91
N MET A 179 3.22 30.46 -12.63
CA MET A 179 2.05 30.02 -11.88
C MET A 179 2.24 30.08 -10.36
N ARG A 180 1.11 30.01 -9.66
CA ARG A 180 1.01 29.82 -8.22
C ARG A 180 0.44 28.44 -7.93
N VAL A 181 0.97 27.80 -6.91
CA VAL A 181 0.55 26.46 -6.46
C VAL A 181 0.27 26.51 -4.98
N VAL A 182 -0.92 26.04 -4.59
CA VAL A 182 -1.32 25.88 -3.20
C VAL A 182 -1.53 24.40 -2.92
N ALA A 183 -0.88 23.89 -1.88
CA ALA A 183 -1.14 22.57 -1.35
C ALA A 183 -1.80 22.71 0.02
N SER A 184 -2.86 21.95 0.27
CA SER A 184 -3.52 21.80 1.57
C SER A 184 -3.61 20.33 1.92
N ILE A 185 -3.53 20.02 3.21
CA ILE A 185 -3.69 18.65 3.70
C ILE A 185 -4.64 18.62 4.91
N THR A 186 -5.21 17.46 5.19
CA THR A 186 -5.79 17.19 6.51
C THR A 186 -4.71 16.83 7.52
N SER A 187 -5.03 16.95 8.81
CA SER A 187 -4.19 16.39 9.86
C SER A 187 -3.98 14.89 9.60
N PRO A 188 -2.74 14.36 9.69
CA PRO A 188 -2.51 12.94 9.50
C PRO A 188 -3.30 12.12 10.53
N VAL A 189 -4.07 11.15 10.04
CA VAL A 189 -4.89 10.25 10.86
C VAL A 189 -4.29 8.85 10.78
N GLN A 190 -4.31 8.14 11.91
CA GLN A 190 -3.88 6.74 11.93
C GLN A 190 -4.80 5.91 11.04
N ALA A 191 -4.18 5.08 10.20
CA ALA A 191 -4.87 4.21 9.27
C ALA A 191 -4.66 2.73 9.64
N PRO A 192 -5.53 1.83 9.15
CA PRO A 192 -5.33 0.40 9.31
C PRO A 192 -3.95 -0.04 8.84
N TYR A 193 -3.35 -0.97 9.59
CA TYR A 193 -2.07 -1.58 9.26
C TYR A 193 -2.17 -2.32 7.94
N LEU A 194 -1.21 -2.06 7.04
CA LEU A 194 -1.07 -2.79 5.79
C LEU A 194 0.12 -3.74 5.90
N LEU A 195 -0.15 -5.04 5.82
CA LEU A 195 0.86 -6.08 5.89
C LEU A 195 0.96 -6.83 4.56
N LYS A 196 2.18 -7.18 4.16
CA LYS A 196 2.46 -7.93 2.92
C LYS A 196 3.34 -9.13 3.21
N CYS A 197 2.86 -10.33 2.87
CA CYS A 197 3.70 -11.52 2.84
C CYS A 197 4.56 -11.54 1.55
N VAL A 198 5.86 -11.84 1.70
CA VAL A 198 6.80 -12.03 0.58
C VAL A 198 7.17 -13.53 0.45
N PRO A 199 7.87 -13.94 -0.64
CA PRO A 199 8.04 -15.35 -0.99
C PRO A 199 8.56 -16.26 0.11
N ASP A 200 8.26 -17.53 -0.07
CA ASP A 200 8.53 -18.61 0.87
C ASP A 200 10.04 -18.86 1.07
N ARG A 201 10.44 -19.09 2.32
CA ARG A 201 11.75 -19.58 2.74
C ARG A 201 11.54 -20.88 3.51
N VAL A 202 12.49 -21.81 3.42
CA VAL A 202 12.42 -23.07 4.18
C VAL A 202 13.25 -22.95 5.44
N THR A 203 12.65 -23.19 6.61
CA THR A 203 13.37 -23.24 7.90
C THR A 203 13.25 -24.61 8.57
N ASP A 204 14.19 -24.89 9.46
CA ASP A 204 14.15 -26.03 10.37
C ASP A 204 13.33 -25.70 11.64
N ASP A 205 13.19 -26.65 12.56
CA ASP A 205 12.45 -26.49 13.83
C ASP A 205 12.97 -25.32 14.67
N SER A 206 14.28 -25.04 14.63
CA SER A 206 14.89 -23.92 15.35
C SER A 206 14.61 -22.55 14.71
N GLY A 207 14.01 -22.53 13.52
CA GLY A 207 13.76 -21.32 12.74
C GLY A 207 14.94 -20.89 11.87
N ALA A 208 16.01 -21.68 11.81
CA ALA A 208 17.13 -21.40 10.92
C ALA A 208 16.80 -21.83 9.50
N MET A 209 17.18 -21.03 8.50
CA MET A 209 16.98 -21.41 7.10
C MET A 209 17.75 -22.69 6.78
N VAL A 210 17.09 -23.62 6.07
CA VAL A 210 17.74 -24.85 5.61
C VAL A 210 18.76 -24.48 4.55
N SER A 211 20.05 -24.58 4.90
CA SER A 211 21.14 -24.17 4.01
C SER A 211 22.48 -24.72 4.46
N ASP A 212 23.39 -24.86 3.50
CA ASP A 212 24.78 -25.23 3.76
C ASP A 212 25.52 -24.25 4.69
N VAL A 213 25.14 -22.97 4.67
CA VAL A 213 25.73 -21.95 5.56
C VAL A 213 25.37 -22.24 7.01
N ILE A 214 24.09 -22.54 7.28
CA ILE A 214 23.64 -22.89 8.64
C ILE A 214 24.27 -24.21 9.10
N LEU A 215 24.40 -25.21 8.23
CA LEU A 215 25.13 -26.45 8.58
C LEU A 215 26.56 -26.15 9.00
N LYS A 216 27.31 -25.36 8.22
CA LYS A 216 28.68 -24.98 8.58
C LYS A 216 28.76 -24.28 9.93
N LEU A 217 27.86 -23.33 10.19
CA LEU A 217 27.78 -22.62 11.46
C LEU A 217 27.40 -23.54 12.63
N ASN A 218 26.70 -24.64 12.37
CA ASN A 218 26.28 -25.62 13.37
C ASN A 218 27.14 -26.90 13.37
N ASN A 219 28.40 -26.82 12.95
CA ASN A 219 29.35 -27.95 12.92
C ASN A 219 28.78 -29.18 12.17
N TYR A 220 28.07 -28.95 11.08
CA TYR A 220 27.40 -29.95 10.23
C TYR A 220 26.40 -30.86 10.96
N ARG A 221 25.88 -30.43 12.11
CA ARG A 221 24.77 -31.11 12.76
C ARG A 221 23.53 -31.03 11.86
N PRO A 222 22.82 -32.15 11.61
CA PRO A 222 21.63 -32.17 10.76
C PRO A 222 20.56 -31.17 11.23
N GLN A 223 19.89 -30.53 10.28
CA GLN A 223 18.78 -29.61 10.56
C GLN A 223 17.47 -30.39 10.66
N LYS A 224 16.78 -30.31 11.80
CA LYS A 224 15.56 -31.09 12.06
C LYS A 224 14.30 -30.34 11.62
N GLY A 225 13.37 -31.04 10.99
CA GLY A 225 12.06 -30.51 10.61
C GLY A 225 12.12 -29.58 9.41
N ARG A 226 10.95 -29.29 8.85
CA ARG A 226 10.81 -28.44 7.67
C ARG A 226 9.56 -27.57 7.77
N TRP A 227 9.78 -26.27 7.68
CA TRP A 227 8.77 -25.23 7.84
C TRP A 227 8.77 -24.32 6.62
N LEU A 228 7.59 -24.11 6.05
CA LEU A 228 7.36 -23.05 5.08
C LEU A 228 7.25 -21.73 5.84
N SER A 229 8.19 -20.82 5.60
CA SER A 229 8.32 -19.58 6.36
C SER A 229 8.13 -18.38 5.43
N ARG A 230 7.20 -17.48 5.78
CA ARG A 230 6.92 -16.25 5.06
C ARG A 230 7.33 -15.06 5.88
N THR A 231 8.03 -14.14 5.25
CA THR A 231 8.33 -12.83 5.86
C THR A 231 7.13 -11.91 5.67
N VAL A 232 6.74 -11.22 6.73
CA VAL A 232 5.67 -10.24 6.71
C VAL A 232 6.30 -8.86 6.79
N LEU A 233 6.01 -8.03 5.80
CA LEU A 233 6.44 -6.65 5.72
C LEU A 233 5.32 -5.71 6.12
N ASP A 234 5.66 -4.63 6.83
CA ASP A 234 4.74 -3.52 7.08
C ASP A 234 4.63 -2.59 5.85
N HIS A 235 3.82 -1.54 5.98
CA HIS A 235 3.61 -0.53 4.94
C HIS A 235 4.90 0.20 4.53
N ALA A 236 5.92 0.25 5.40
CA ALA A 236 7.22 0.84 5.12
C ALA A 236 8.22 -0.16 4.51
N GLY A 237 7.80 -1.41 4.28
CA GLY A 237 8.64 -2.48 3.73
C GLY A 237 9.58 -3.11 4.75
N ARG A 238 9.35 -2.89 6.05
CA ARG A 238 10.18 -3.46 7.13
C ARG A 238 9.62 -4.79 7.58
N GLU A 239 10.51 -5.73 7.88
CA GLU A 239 10.14 -7.04 8.42
C GLU A 239 9.58 -6.87 9.82
N CYS A 240 8.33 -7.30 10.02
CA CYS A 240 7.64 -7.16 11.31
C CYS A 240 7.24 -8.51 11.92
N PHE A 241 6.98 -9.52 11.09
CA PHE A 241 6.71 -10.89 11.53
C PHE A 241 7.32 -11.92 10.58
N VAL A 242 7.46 -13.13 11.09
CA VAL A 242 7.68 -14.34 10.30
C VAL A 242 6.56 -15.33 10.60
N VAL A 243 5.81 -15.72 9.57
CA VAL A 243 4.78 -16.77 9.66
C VAL A 243 5.44 -18.08 9.26
N ARG A 244 5.38 -19.10 10.11
CA ARG A 244 6.00 -20.41 9.87
C ARG A 244 4.92 -21.48 9.91
N MET A 245 4.80 -22.29 8.88
CA MET A 245 3.90 -23.44 8.82
C MET A 245 4.71 -24.72 8.70
N ARG A 246 4.47 -25.68 9.61
CA ARG A 246 5.16 -26.97 9.57
C ARG A 246 4.64 -27.78 8.39
N VAL A 247 5.56 -28.28 7.56
CA VAL A 247 5.22 -29.02 6.33
C VAL A 247 5.94 -30.36 6.23
N GLY A 248 7.06 -30.54 6.92
CA GLY A 248 7.82 -31.79 6.89
C GLY A 248 8.52 -32.11 8.21
N GLY A 249 8.69 -33.40 8.44
CA GLY A 249 9.50 -33.98 9.51
C GLY A 249 10.86 -34.47 9.00
N GLY A 250 11.60 -35.12 9.90
CA GLY A 250 12.90 -35.70 9.59
C GLY A 250 14.06 -34.73 9.72
N PHE A 251 15.18 -35.07 9.11
CA PHE A 251 16.41 -34.28 9.15
C PHE A 251 16.83 -33.93 7.72
N TRP A 252 17.55 -32.81 7.60
CA TRP A 252 18.21 -32.41 6.38
C TRP A 252 19.73 -32.50 6.56
N ARG A 253 20.40 -33.14 5.60
CA ARG A 253 21.86 -33.28 5.52
C ARG A 253 22.34 -32.97 4.11
N ARG A 254 23.61 -32.61 3.97
CA ARG A 254 24.25 -32.48 2.66
C ARG A 254 24.40 -33.87 2.03
N GLY A 255 23.78 -34.08 0.87
CA GLY A 255 23.91 -35.33 0.09
C GLY A 255 22.96 -36.47 0.45
N ALA A 256 22.08 -36.32 1.45
CA ALA A 256 21.02 -37.28 1.77
C ALA A 256 19.92 -36.69 2.68
N GLU A 257 18.78 -37.37 2.69
CA GLU A 257 17.49 -37.15 3.39
C GLU A 257 16.43 -36.33 2.65
N THR A 258 15.44 -37.08 2.14
CA THR A 258 14.17 -36.59 1.62
C THR A 258 13.23 -36.31 2.80
N PRO A 259 12.89 -35.05 3.09
CA PRO A 259 11.93 -34.74 4.15
C PRO A 259 10.59 -35.43 3.87
N CYS A 260 10.01 -36.07 4.89
CA CYS A 260 8.67 -36.64 4.80
C CYS A 260 7.63 -35.57 5.12
N GLY A 261 6.56 -35.52 4.33
CA GLY A 261 5.42 -34.65 4.63
C GLY A 261 4.81 -35.02 5.97
N VAL A 262 4.48 -34.00 6.79
CA VAL A 262 3.73 -34.24 8.03
C VAL A 262 2.24 -34.42 7.72
N ASN A 263 1.55 -35.18 8.59
CA ASN A 263 0.10 -35.30 8.55
C ASN A 263 -0.58 -33.95 8.80
N TRP A 264 -1.88 -33.87 8.52
CA TRP A 264 -2.67 -32.64 8.64
C TRP A 264 -2.60 -32.05 10.04
N GLU A 265 -2.81 -32.87 11.06
CA GLU A 265 -2.81 -32.53 12.48
C GLU A 265 -1.49 -31.90 12.97
N GLU A 266 -0.38 -32.18 12.28
CA GLU A 266 0.94 -31.66 12.61
C GLU A 266 1.29 -30.35 11.87
N ARG A 267 0.42 -29.84 10.99
CA ARG A 267 0.62 -28.59 10.23
C ARG A 267 0.34 -27.34 11.06
N ILE A 268 1.05 -27.21 12.18
CA ILE A 268 0.98 -26.08 13.09
C ILE A 268 1.55 -24.84 12.39
N ILE A 269 0.90 -23.69 12.62
CA ILE A 269 1.36 -22.38 12.17
C ILE A 269 1.78 -21.57 13.38
N GLU A 270 2.95 -20.91 13.29
CA GLU A 270 3.46 -19.96 14.26
C GLU A 270 3.58 -18.57 13.63
N ILE A 271 3.19 -17.55 14.39
CA ILE A 271 3.45 -16.16 14.08
C ILE A 271 4.55 -15.68 15.03
N ARG A 272 5.71 -15.33 14.47
CA ARG A 272 6.86 -14.87 15.23
C ARG A 272 7.07 -13.37 15.05
N GLU A 273 7.16 -12.63 16.15
CA GLU A 273 7.34 -11.17 16.13
C GLU A 273 8.82 -10.81 15.90
N GLY A 274 9.07 -9.97 14.90
CA GLY A 274 10.37 -9.41 14.60
C GLY A 274 10.84 -9.66 13.17
N SER A 275 12.09 -9.27 12.93
CA SER A 275 12.81 -9.44 11.66
C SER A 275 13.71 -10.67 11.69
N TRP A 276 14.16 -11.13 10.52
CA TRP A 276 15.17 -12.18 10.46
C TRP A 276 16.49 -11.73 11.09
N SER A 277 17.15 -12.65 11.79
CA SER A 277 18.55 -12.50 12.19
C SER A 277 19.45 -13.06 11.10
N TYR A 278 19.89 -12.19 10.19
CA TYR A 278 20.72 -12.57 9.04
C TYR A 278 22.15 -12.90 9.46
N VAL A 279 22.66 -14.04 8.99
CA VAL A 279 24.02 -14.53 9.29
C VAL A 279 24.94 -14.50 8.07
N ALA A 280 24.38 -14.59 6.85
CA ALA A 280 25.12 -14.41 5.61
C ALA A 280 24.17 -14.06 4.46
N GLY A 281 24.32 -12.87 3.86
CA GLY A 281 23.45 -12.44 2.75
C GLY A 281 21.96 -12.52 3.12
N SER A 282 21.19 -13.27 2.34
CA SER A 282 19.76 -13.50 2.56
C SER A 282 19.44 -14.67 3.50
N ILE A 283 20.46 -15.33 4.06
CA ILE A 283 20.32 -16.49 4.95
C ILE A 283 20.29 -16.00 6.40
N GLY A 284 19.29 -16.46 7.15
CA GLY A 284 19.09 -16.04 8.54
C GLY A 284 18.28 -17.03 9.38
N LYS A 285 17.99 -16.58 10.60
CA LYS A 285 17.12 -17.28 11.56
C LYS A 285 15.88 -16.46 11.85
N ALA A 286 14.73 -17.12 11.95
CA ALA A 286 13.48 -16.49 12.34
C ALA A 286 13.58 -15.99 13.79
N PRO A 287 12.79 -14.97 14.17
CA PRO A 287 12.71 -14.51 15.56
C PRO A 287 12.34 -15.64 16.52
N GLU A 288 12.68 -15.50 17.80
CA GLU A 288 12.32 -16.50 18.82
C GLU A 288 10.92 -16.28 19.39
N LYS A 289 10.48 -15.01 19.52
CA LYS A 289 9.22 -14.63 20.18
C LYS A 289 8.01 -15.06 19.34
N VAL A 290 7.30 -16.11 19.78
CA VAL A 290 6.01 -16.53 19.23
C VAL A 290 4.91 -15.67 19.85
N VAL A 291 4.09 -15.02 19.03
CA VAL A 291 2.98 -14.14 19.47
C VAL A 291 1.60 -14.67 19.11
N GLY A 292 1.53 -15.74 18.33
CA GLY A 292 0.29 -16.43 18.02
C GLY A 292 0.57 -17.76 17.33
N THR A 293 -0.37 -18.69 17.48
CA THR A 293 -0.33 -19.98 16.80
C THR A 293 -1.68 -20.33 16.20
N ALA A 294 -1.68 -21.12 15.14
CA ALA A 294 -2.88 -21.76 14.62
C ALA A 294 -2.64 -23.26 14.53
N THR A 295 -3.46 -24.04 15.23
CA THR A 295 -3.37 -25.51 15.23
C THR A 295 -4.50 -26.08 14.38
N PRO A 296 -4.21 -27.01 13.46
CA PRO A 296 -5.25 -27.69 12.68
C PRO A 296 -6.28 -28.36 13.59
N LYS A 297 -7.55 -28.29 13.19
CA LYS A 297 -8.68 -28.94 13.85
C LYS A 297 -9.46 -29.75 12.83
N GLU A 298 -10.19 -30.76 13.29
CA GLU A 298 -11.15 -31.47 12.45
C GLU A 298 -12.24 -30.50 11.94
N PRO A 299 -12.41 -30.37 10.62
CA PRO A 299 -13.38 -29.45 10.07
C PRO A 299 -14.82 -29.98 10.26
N PRO A 300 -15.81 -29.11 10.53
CA PRO A 300 -17.22 -29.50 10.47
C PRO A 300 -17.61 -29.99 9.07
N GLN A 301 -18.68 -30.80 8.96
CA GLN A 301 -19.07 -31.50 7.71
C GLN A 301 -19.18 -30.62 6.44
N GLN A 302 -19.38 -29.31 6.57
CA GLN A 302 -19.51 -28.37 5.45
C GLN A 302 -18.20 -27.66 5.06
N TRP A 303 -17.12 -27.85 5.81
CA TRP A 303 -15.85 -27.16 5.65
C TRP A 303 -14.74 -28.14 5.26
N LYS A 304 -13.74 -27.65 4.52
CA LYS A 304 -12.61 -28.48 4.04
C LYS A 304 -11.41 -28.44 4.98
N ALA A 305 -11.22 -27.32 5.67
CA ALA A 305 -10.19 -27.18 6.68
C ALA A 305 -10.63 -26.26 7.81
N ALA A 306 -10.08 -26.51 8.99
CA ALA A 306 -10.30 -25.71 10.17
C ALA A 306 -8.99 -25.53 10.95
N TRP A 307 -8.80 -24.36 11.52
CA TRP A 307 -7.74 -24.06 12.48
C TRP A 307 -8.33 -23.43 13.73
N LEU A 308 -7.76 -23.77 14.88
CA LEU A 308 -7.98 -23.10 16.15
C LEU A 308 -6.81 -22.15 16.42
N PHE A 309 -7.11 -20.87 16.63
CA PHE A 309 -6.11 -19.88 16.98
C PHE A 309 -5.81 -19.92 18.48
N SER A 310 -4.60 -19.48 18.85
CA SER A 310 -4.20 -19.33 20.26
C SER A 310 -5.09 -18.35 21.06
N THR A 311 -5.87 -17.52 20.37
CA THR A 311 -6.89 -16.63 20.97
C THR A 311 -8.19 -17.35 21.33
N GLY A 312 -8.36 -18.60 20.89
CA GLY A 312 -9.61 -19.36 21.01
C GLY A 312 -10.55 -19.22 19.81
N ASP A 313 -10.25 -18.32 18.87
CA ASP A 313 -11.05 -18.12 17.65
C ASP A 313 -10.84 -19.28 16.66
N GLU A 314 -11.85 -19.56 15.85
CA GLU A 314 -11.79 -20.63 14.84
C GLU A 314 -11.82 -20.06 13.42
N PHE A 315 -10.90 -20.52 12.59
CA PHE A 315 -10.87 -20.18 11.18
C PHE A 315 -11.23 -21.39 10.32
N LEU A 316 -12.25 -21.24 9.50
CA LEU A 316 -12.81 -22.27 8.65
C LEU A 316 -12.62 -21.88 7.19
N ILE A 317 -12.18 -22.82 6.36
CA ILE A 317 -12.01 -22.62 4.92
C ILE A 317 -12.70 -23.75 4.17
N ASN A 318 -13.45 -23.38 3.15
CA ASN A 318 -14.06 -24.29 2.20
C ASN A 318 -13.63 -23.85 0.80
N TRP A 319 -13.27 -24.81 -0.04
CA TRP A 319 -12.93 -24.58 -1.43
C TRP A 319 -13.59 -25.67 -2.27
N GLY A 320 -14.21 -25.28 -3.37
CA GLY A 320 -14.75 -26.20 -4.37
C GLY A 320 -13.66 -26.93 -5.14
N SER A 321 -14.06 -27.94 -5.91
CA SER A 321 -13.18 -28.72 -6.79
C SER A 321 -12.92 -28.05 -8.15
N SER A 322 -13.58 -26.92 -8.45
CA SER A 322 -13.44 -26.26 -9.74
C SER A 322 -12.21 -25.34 -9.78
N THR A 323 -11.61 -25.21 -10.97
CA THR A 323 -10.54 -24.23 -11.26
C THR A 323 -11.05 -22.78 -11.24
N SER A 324 -12.36 -22.58 -11.04
CA SER A 324 -12.94 -21.26 -10.89
C SER A 324 -12.68 -20.77 -9.47
N SER A 325 -12.09 -19.58 -9.34
CA SER A 325 -11.83 -19.00 -8.03
C SER A 325 -13.10 -18.80 -7.19
N SER A 326 -14.30 -18.88 -7.80
CA SER A 326 -15.65 -18.68 -7.24
C SER A 326 -15.93 -19.44 -5.95
N ASP A 327 -15.28 -20.58 -5.76
CA ASP A 327 -15.69 -21.58 -4.77
C ASP A 327 -14.95 -21.48 -3.43
N LEU A 328 -14.05 -20.50 -3.25
CA LEU A 328 -13.35 -20.29 -1.99
C LEU A 328 -14.22 -19.47 -1.04
N THR A 329 -14.66 -20.09 0.05
CA THR A 329 -15.35 -19.43 1.18
C THR A 329 -14.55 -19.63 2.46
N PHE A 330 -14.61 -18.63 3.34
CA PHE A 330 -13.92 -18.65 4.62
C PHE A 330 -14.82 -18.03 5.69
N CYS A 331 -14.69 -18.47 6.93
CA CYS A 331 -15.44 -17.95 8.07
C CYS A 331 -14.51 -17.89 9.28
N LEU A 332 -14.57 -16.79 10.02
CA LEU A 332 -13.91 -16.63 11.31
C LEU A 332 -14.98 -16.61 12.39
N LYS A 333 -14.91 -17.55 13.34
CA LYS A 333 -15.78 -17.58 14.52
C LYS A 333 -15.01 -17.01 15.70
N THR A 334 -15.50 -15.89 16.24
CA THR A 334 -14.90 -15.24 17.41
C THR A 334 -15.60 -15.65 18.70
N GLN A 335 -14.85 -15.77 19.81
CA GLN A 335 -15.43 -16.09 21.11
C GLN A 335 -16.09 -14.88 21.81
N GLN A 336 -15.72 -13.66 21.44
CA GLN A 336 -16.25 -12.42 22.01
C GLN A 336 -17.05 -11.62 20.97
N SER A 337 -18.20 -11.09 21.42
CA SER A 337 -19.21 -10.19 20.82
C SER A 337 -19.20 -9.90 19.31
N SER A 338 -20.42 -9.78 18.77
CA SER A 338 -20.82 -9.37 17.41
C SER A 338 -20.22 -8.07 16.84
N ASP A 339 -19.37 -7.36 17.57
CA ASP A 339 -18.88 -6.02 17.24
C ASP A 339 -17.49 -6.01 16.57
N SER A 340 -16.78 -7.14 16.49
CA SER A 340 -15.56 -7.23 15.68
C SER A 340 -15.90 -7.58 14.23
N SER A 341 -16.03 -6.57 13.37
CA SER A 341 -16.26 -6.71 11.92
C SER A 341 -15.00 -7.14 11.18
N ILE A 342 -14.44 -8.32 11.51
CA ILE A 342 -13.36 -8.91 10.71
C ILE A 342 -13.97 -9.39 9.39
N MET A 343 -13.88 -8.55 8.36
CA MET A 343 -14.31 -8.89 7.02
C MET A 343 -13.12 -9.44 6.22
N LEU A 344 -13.16 -10.74 5.94
CA LEU A 344 -12.25 -11.34 5.00
C LEU A 344 -12.80 -11.10 3.58
N LEU A 345 -11.94 -10.56 2.71
CA LEU A 345 -12.29 -10.28 1.32
C LEU A 345 -11.50 -11.21 0.42
N ARG A 346 -12.16 -11.78 -0.58
CA ARG A 346 -11.48 -12.56 -1.60
C ARG A 346 -10.65 -11.62 -2.47
N GLY A 347 -9.34 -11.82 -2.49
CA GLY A 347 -8.43 -11.04 -3.31
C GLY A 347 -8.75 -11.16 -4.81
N ARG A 348 -8.50 -10.09 -5.57
CA ARG A 348 -8.57 -10.13 -7.04
C ARG A 348 -7.39 -10.94 -7.58
N LYS A 349 -7.64 -11.86 -8.53
CA LYS A 349 -6.56 -12.46 -9.33
C LYS A 349 -5.89 -11.32 -10.09
N LEU A 350 -4.67 -10.95 -9.72
CA LEU A 350 -3.83 -10.07 -10.52
C LEU A 350 -3.44 -10.85 -11.78
N GLN A 351 -4.31 -10.85 -12.78
CA GLN A 351 -3.96 -11.31 -14.10
C GLN A 351 -3.02 -10.25 -14.67
N TYR A 352 -1.73 -10.53 -14.65
CA TYR A 352 -0.82 -9.86 -15.58
C TYR A 352 -1.29 -10.28 -16.96
N HIS A 353 -1.78 -9.32 -17.75
CA HIS A 353 -1.94 -9.52 -19.17
C HIS A 353 -0.52 -9.58 -19.72
N GLU A 354 0.06 -10.77 -19.80
CA GLU A 354 1.14 -10.96 -20.76
C GLU A 354 0.50 -10.67 -22.12
N GLU A 355 0.98 -9.63 -22.80
CA GLU A 355 0.80 -9.57 -24.25
C GLU A 355 1.39 -10.86 -24.79
N THR A 356 0.53 -11.72 -25.32
CA THR A 356 0.91 -12.93 -26.02
C THR A 356 1.75 -12.51 -27.22
N LYS A 357 3.05 -12.30 -27.02
CA LYS A 357 4.01 -12.40 -28.11
C LYS A 357 3.88 -13.84 -28.57
N SER A 358 3.33 -14.03 -29.76
CA SER A 358 3.31 -15.28 -30.48
C SER A 358 4.72 -15.88 -30.47
N LYS A 359 4.96 -16.79 -29.52
CA LYS A 359 6.17 -17.60 -29.51
C LYS A 359 5.94 -18.69 -30.55
N VAL A 360 6.66 -18.53 -31.66
CA VAL A 360 7.08 -19.66 -32.48
C VAL A 360 7.71 -20.68 -31.53
N ALA A 361 7.24 -21.92 -31.63
CA ALA A 361 7.67 -23.01 -30.80
C ALA A 361 9.15 -23.33 -31.09
N GLU A 362 10.00 -23.16 -30.09
CA GLU A 362 11.17 -24.01 -29.94
C GLU A 362 11.10 -24.61 -28.54
N ALA A 363 10.97 -25.94 -28.53
CA ALA A 363 11.10 -26.78 -27.37
C ALA A 363 12.58 -26.79 -26.97
N ASP A 364 12.87 -26.55 -25.69
CA ASP A 364 13.81 -27.43 -25.00
C ASP A 364 13.72 -27.33 -23.47
N ASP A 365 14.15 -28.42 -22.87
CA ASP A 365 14.03 -28.95 -21.53
C ASP A 365 14.40 -28.08 -20.33
N GLY A 366 13.83 -28.47 -19.18
CA GLY A 366 14.57 -28.46 -17.92
C GLY A 366 13.96 -27.66 -16.77
N PHE A 367 12.95 -28.22 -16.11
CA PHE A 367 12.68 -27.87 -14.72
C PHE A 367 13.77 -28.50 -13.84
N VAL A 368 14.54 -27.67 -13.14
CA VAL A 368 15.41 -28.08 -12.03
C VAL A 368 14.92 -27.38 -10.76
N THR A 369 14.67 -28.21 -9.76
CA THR A 369 14.18 -27.91 -8.40
C THR A 369 15.11 -27.05 -7.57
#